data_AF-A0A7S0KT81-F1
#
_entry.id   AF-A0A7S0KT81-F1
#
_cell.length_a   1.000
_cell.length_b   1.000
_cell.length_c   1.000
_cell.angle_alpha   90.00
_cell.angle_beta   90.00
_cell.angle_gamma   90.00
#
_symmetry.space_group_name_H-M   'P 1'
#
loop_
_entity.id
_entity.type
_entity.pdbx_description
1 polymer ?
#
loop_
_entity_poly.entity_id
_entity_poly.type
_entity_poly.pdbx_seq_one_letter_code
_entity_poly.pdbx_strand_id
1 'polypeptide(L)'
;ALPLRQPHLERTKLCELRDDELEPEYVRQRDQLRGIIASSAKAKAHVDVPGSREGTKAPSLDEPGGVMTGPALAALIERSVTALNEGDFPSAGNVVDSFNRDALERHVASYASAMDGVRLPVDEEALTSTHRLAAAKAVEGFRRDRFG
;
A
#
# COMPACT_ATOMS: atom_id res chain seq x y z
N ALA A 1 6.01 11.06 26.36
CA ALA A 1 6.02 12.31 25.58
C ALA A 1 6.94 13.30 26.29
N LEU A 2 7.82 13.97 25.55
CA LEU A 2 8.65 15.05 26.10
C LEU A 2 7.92 16.38 25.83
N PRO A 3 7.46 17.11 26.85
CA PRO A 3 6.77 18.38 26.64
C PRO A 3 7.77 19.43 26.16
N LEU A 4 7.44 20.09 25.05
CA LEU A 4 8.15 21.28 24.56
C LEU A 4 7.28 22.51 24.83
N ARG A 5 7.85 23.53 25.47
CA ARG A 5 7.19 24.83 25.62
C ARG A 5 6.95 25.50 24.27
N GLN A 6 6.04 26.46 24.25
CA GLN A 6 5.87 27.31 23.09
C GLN A 6 7.16 28.13 22.87
N PRO A 7 7.79 28.07 21.68
CA PRO A 7 9.10 28.68 21.44
C PRO A 7 9.07 30.22 21.39
N HIS A 8 7.98 30.80 20.88
CA HIS A 8 7.79 32.25 20.78
C HIS A 8 6.31 32.56 20.53
N LEU A 9 5.87 33.81 20.76
CA LEU A 9 4.51 34.27 20.47
C LEU A 9 4.26 34.36 18.94
N GLU A 10 5.23 34.86 18.19
CA GLU A 10 5.19 34.95 16.73
C GLU A 10 5.51 33.62 16.04
N ARG A 11 4.53 32.70 16.03
CA ARG A 11 4.69 31.33 15.49
C ARG A 11 5.03 31.26 13.99
N THR A 12 4.70 32.29 13.22
CA THR A 12 4.92 32.31 11.76
C THR A 12 6.34 32.70 11.36
N LYS A 13 7.13 33.25 12.29
CA LYS A 13 8.49 33.73 12.03
C LYS A 13 9.57 32.90 12.74
N LEU A 14 9.24 31.72 13.25
CA LEU A 14 10.17 30.93 14.07
C LEU A 14 11.50 30.59 13.37
N CYS A 15 11.50 30.48 12.04
CA CYS A 15 12.72 30.21 11.26
C CYS A 15 13.62 31.45 11.09
N GLU A 16 13.10 32.65 11.34
CA GLU A 16 13.82 33.93 11.23
C GLU A 16 14.43 34.36 12.58
N LEU A 17 13.94 33.79 13.68
CA LEU A 17 14.38 34.10 15.04
C LEU A 17 15.62 33.30 15.41
N ARG A 18 16.56 33.94 16.10
CA ARG A 18 17.73 33.29 16.69
C ARG A 18 17.38 32.66 18.03
N ASP A 19 18.23 31.76 18.52
CA ASP A 19 17.99 31.05 19.79
C ASP A 19 17.90 31.99 21.01
N ASP A 20 18.55 33.15 20.99
CA ASP A 20 18.45 34.19 22.03
C ASP A 20 17.12 34.96 22.00
N GLU A 21 16.37 34.84 20.91
CA GLU A 21 15.03 35.43 20.74
C GLU A 21 13.91 34.42 21.05
N LEU A 22 14.26 33.16 21.31
CA LEU A 22 13.33 32.11 21.70
C LEU A 22 13.17 32.02 23.22
N GLU A 23 12.09 31.40 23.67
CA GLU A 23 11.87 31.10 25.07
C GLU A 23 13.02 30.20 25.59
N PRO A 24 13.75 30.61 26.65
CA PRO A 24 14.99 29.93 27.05
C PRO A 24 14.80 28.47 27.48
N GLU A 25 13.68 28.17 28.10
CA GLU A 25 13.34 26.82 28.56
C GLU A 25 12.94 25.92 27.38
N TYR A 26 12.34 26.44 26.32
CA TYR A 26 12.15 25.74 25.05
C TYR A 26 13.49 25.35 24.43
N VAL A 27 14.45 26.27 24.36
CA VAL A 27 15.79 25.99 23.82
C VAL A 27 16.46 24.87 24.62
N ARG A 28 16.42 24.97 25.97
CA ARG A 28 16.93 23.92 26.86
C ARG A 28 16.27 22.56 26.62
N GLN A 29 14.94 22.52 26.49
CA GLN A 29 14.17 21.29 26.26
C GLN A 29 14.42 20.70 24.87
N ARG A 30 14.52 21.54 23.83
CA ARG A 30 14.86 21.15 22.46
C ARG A 30 16.24 20.49 22.42
N ASP A 31 17.23 21.08 23.08
CA ASP A 31 18.60 20.58 23.07
C ASP A 31 18.72 19.29 23.88
N GLN A 32 18.00 19.18 25.00
CA GLN A 32 17.85 17.93 25.74
C GLN A 32 17.22 16.83 24.87
N LEU A 33 16.15 17.15 24.15
CA LEU A 33 15.49 16.21 23.22
C LEU A 33 16.45 15.78 22.10
N ARG A 34 17.21 16.71 21.52
CA ARG A 34 18.23 16.40 20.50
C ARG A 34 19.26 15.41 21.05
N GLY A 35 19.75 15.61 22.27
CA GLY A 35 20.69 14.70 22.93
C GLY A 35 20.09 13.31 23.18
N ILE A 36 18.84 13.25 23.63
CA ILE A 36 18.12 11.98 23.82
C ILE A 36 17.98 11.24 22.48
N ILE A 37 17.55 11.92 21.41
CA ILE A 37 17.40 11.27 20.10
C ILE A 37 18.76 10.81 19.57
N ALA A 38 19.81 11.64 19.64
CA ALA A 38 21.13 11.26 19.19
C ALA A 38 21.70 10.03 19.92
N SER A 39 21.43 9.90 21.23
CA SER A 39 21.91 8.77 22.04
C SER A 39 21.04 7.52 21.95
N SER A 40 19.75 7.66 21.63
CA SER A 40 18.78 6.55 21.59
C SER A 40 18.43 6.07 20.18
N ALA A 41 18.81 6.83 19.14
CA ALA A 41 18.56 6.47 17.75
C ALA A 41 19.21 5.13 17.45
N LYS A 42 18.39 4.19 16.98
CA LYS A 42 18.82 2.87 16.52
C LYS A 42 18.76 2.83 15.01
N ALA A 43 19.73 2.16 14.42
CA ALA A 43 19.69 1.89 13.00
C ALA A 43 18.41 1.11 12.68
N LYS A 44 17.74 1.49 11.59
CA LYS A 44 16.49 0.86 11.18
C LYS A 44 16.76 -0.62 10.89
N ALA A 45 16.05 -1.53 11.55
CA ALA A 45 16.17 -2.96 11.26
C ALA A 45 15.64 -3.25 9.84
N HIS A 46 16.22 -4.25 9.19
CA HIS A 46 15.61 -4.85 8.01
C HIS A 46 14.19 -5.32 8.35
N VAL A 47 13.24 -5.07 7.46
CA VAL A 47 11.86 -5.51 7.61
C VAL A 47 11.56 -6.40 6.43
N ASP A 48 11.39 -7.68 6.69
CA ASP A 48 10.90 -8.62 5.69
C ASP A 48 9.40 -8.34 5.50
N VAL A 49 9.05 -7.89 4.29
CA VAL A 49 7.65 -7.60 3.94
C VAL A 49 7.07 -8.81 3.20
N PRO A 50 6.03 -9.47 3.74
CA PRO A 50 5.33 -10.55 3.04
C PRO A 50 4.79 -10.07 1.69
N GLY A 51 4.97 -10.84 0.62
CA GLY A 51 4.48 -10.51 -0.74
C GLY A 51 5.53 -9.95 -1.70
N SER A 52 6.78 -9.81 -1.28
CA SER A 52 7.89 -9.51 -2.20
C SER A 52 8.11 -10.71 -3.13
N ARG A 53 7.68 -10.59 -4.40
CA ARG A 53 7.82 -11.61 -5.46
C ARG A 53 9.17 -12.34 -5.40
N GLU A 54 9.11 -13.66 -5.24
CA GLU A 54 10.19 -14.59 -5.59
C GLU A 54 10.60 -14.34 -7.05
N GLY A 55 11.78 -13.76 -7.30
CA GLY A 55 12.25 -13.69 -8.69
C GLY A 55 13.47 -12.83 -9.00
N THR A 56 13.77 -11.78 -8.23
CA THR A 56 14.88 -10.88 -8.60
C THR A 56 16.05 -11.06 -7.64
N LYS A 57 17.04 -11.87 -8.06
CA LYS A 57 18.35 -11.98 -7.41
C LYS A 57 19.05 -10.61 -7.45
N ALA A 58 18.99 -9.89 -6.33
CA ALA A 58 19.93 -8.84 -5.94
C ALA A 58 20.84 -9.38 -4.82
N PRO A 59 22.05 -8.82 -4.62
CA PRO A 59 23.17 -9.54 -4.01
C PRO A 59 22.91 -9.87 -2.54
N SER A 60 23.32 -11.08 -2.16
CA SER A 60 23.31 -11.66 -0.82
C SER A 60 23.77 -10.68 0.28
N LEU A 61 22.85 -10.37 1.19
CA LEU A 61 23.07 -9.82 2.53
C LEU A 61 22.26 -10.72 3.49
N ASP A 62 22.65 -12.00 3.52
CA ASP A 62 21.94 -13.11 4.17
C ASP A 62 22.14 -13.12 5.69
N GLU A 63 21.65 -12.10 6.39
CA GLU A 63 21.47 -12.15 7.85
C GLU A 63 20.07 -11.59 8.20
N PRO A 64 19.10 -12.43 8.59
CA PRO A 64 17.88 -11.95 9.24
C PRO A 64 18.28 -11.23 10.53
N GLY A 65 18.18 -9.89 10.51
CA GLY A 65 18.74 -9.02 11.56
C GLY A 65 19.67 -7.92 11.05
N GLY A 66 19.91 -7.84 9.74
CA GLY A 66 20.70 -6.77 9.13
C GLY A 66 20.14 -5.36 9.33
N VAL A 67 21.02 -4.37 9.31
CA VAL A 67 20.64 -2.94 9.32
C VAL A 67 20.14 -2.54 7.92
N MET A 68 19.02 -1.83 7.85
CA MET A 68 18.47 -1.25 6.63
C MET A 68 19.46 -0.27 6.00
N THR A 69 19.83 -0.51 4.74
CA THR A 69 20.69 0.38 3.96
C THR A 69 19.88 1.39 3.15
N GLY A 70 20.54 2.43 2.62
CA GLY A 70 19.90 3.41 1.73
C GLY A 70 19.20 2.77 0.52
N PRO A 71 19.87 1.90 -0.26
CA PRO A 71 19.23 1.20 -1.38
C PRO A 71 18.05 0.31 -0.96
N ALA A 72 18.18 -0.44 0.15
CA ALA A 72 17.11 -1.28 0.66
C ALA A 72 15.88 -0.45 1.09
N LEU A 73 16.11 0.71 1.72
CA LEU A 73 15.06 1.64 2.09
C LEU A 73 14.38 2.26 0.87
N ALA A 74 15.14 2.67 -0.15
CA ALA A 74 14.58 3.20 -1.40
C ALA A 74 13.66 2.18 -2.07
N ALA A 75 14.13 0.93 -2.20
CA ALA A 75 13.33 -0.16 -2.76
C ALA A 75 12.07 -0.44 -1.93
N LEU A 76 12.13 -0.33 -0.59
CA LEU A 76 10.96 -0.47 0.27
C LEU A 76 9.94 0.66 0.04
N ILE A 77 10.39 1.90 -0.10
CA ILE A 77 9.53 3.05 -0.38
C ILE A 77 8.83 2.88 -1.72
N GLU A 78 9.58 2.53 -2.77
CA GLU A 78 9.02 2.28 -4.10
C GLU A 78 7.93 1.21 -4.06
N ARG A 79 8.20 0.05 -3.45
CA ARG A 79 7.19 -1.01 -3.31
C ARG A 79 5.96 -0.56 -2.54
N SER A 80 6.15 0.17 -1.44
CA SER A 80 5.05 0.67 -0.60
C SER A 80 4.16 1.65 -1.36
N VAL A 81 4.78 2.56 -2.12
CA VAL A 81 4.06 3.55 -2.95
C VAL A 81 3.34 2.85 -4.11
N THR A 82 3.97 1.89 -4.78
CA THR A 82 3.33 1.10 -5.83
C THR A 82 2.11 0.35 -5.29
N ALA A 83 2.24 -0.36 -4.17
CA ALA A 83 1.11 -1.07 -3.55
C ALA A 83 -0.02 -0.11 -3.12
N LEU A 84 0.32 1.08 -2.60
CA LEU A 84 -0.67 2.13 -2.30
C LEU A 84 -1.40 2.61 -3.55
N ASN A 85 -0.67 2.82 -4.65
CA ASN A 85 -1.24 3.29 -5.91
C ASN A 85 -2.09 2.21 -6.62
N GLU A 86 -1.71 0.94 -6.49
CA GLU A 86 -2.46 -0.20 -7.04
C GLU A 86 -3.70 -0.54 -6.19
N GLY A 87 -3.89 0.12 -5.05
CA GLY A 87 -4.98 -0.17 -4.13
C GLY A 87 -4.84 -1.54 -3.46
N ASP A 88 -3.61 -2.01 -3.27
CA ASP A 88 -3.27 -3.32 -2.72
C ASP A 88 -3.30 -3.35 -1.18
N PHE A 89 -3.68 -2.23 -0.55
CA PHE A 89 -4.03 -2.20 0.87
C PHE A 89 -5.56 -2.17 1.05
N PRO A 90 -6.13 -3.08 1.85
CA PRO A 90 -7.52 -2.99 2.25
C PRO A 90 -7.71 -1.74 3.14
N SER A 91 -8.09 -0.62 2.55
CA SER A 91 -8.68 0.50 3.28
C SER A 91 -10.11 0.13 3.69
N ALA A 92 -10.66 0.73 4.74
CA ALA A 92 -12.02 0.41 5.19
C ALA A 92 -13.11 0.58 4.10
N GLY A 93 -12.85 1.39 3.05
CA GLY A 93 -13.68 1.48 1.85
C GLY A 93 -13.36 0.44 0.77
N ASN A 94 -12.11 0.00 0.66
CA ASN A 94 -11.62 -0.98 -0.33
C ASN A 94 -11.80 -2.44 0.10
N VAL A 95 -12.21 -2.73 1.34
CA VAL A 95 -12.45 -4.12 1.78
C VAL A 95 -13.55 -4.77 0.94
N VAL A 96 -14.68 -4.08 0.75
CA VAL A 96 -15.80 -4.61 -0.05
C VAL A 96 -15.40 -4.77 -1.51
N ASP A 97 -14.67 -3.79 -2.05
CA ASP A 97 -14.19 -3.82 -3.44
C ASP A 97 -13.13 -4.91 -3.68
N SER A 98 -12.24 -5.16 -2.71
CA SER A 98 -11.25 -6.25 -2.80
C SER A 98 -11.92 -7.63 -2.72
N PHE A 99 -12.90 -7.81 -1.82
CA PHE A 99 -13.67 -9.07 -1.75
C PHE A 99 -14.52 -9.29 -3.01
N ASN A 100 -15.10 -8.23 -3.57
CA ASN A 100 -15.92 -8.32 -4.77
C ASN A 100 -15.08 -8.50 -6.04
N ARG A 101 -13.80 -8.11 -6.04
CA ARG A 101 -12.88 -8.31 -7.17
C ARG A 101 -12.68 -9.79 -7.48
N ASP A 102 -12.37 -10.60 -6.46
CA ASP A 102 -12.19 -12.04 -6.62
C ASP A 102 -13.48 -12.74 -7.11
N ALA A 103 -14.64 -12.27 -6.63
CA ALA A 103 -15.93 -12.75 -7.12
C ALA A 103 -16.17 -12.37 -8.58
N LEU A 104 -15.87 -11.12 -8.95
CA LEU A 104 -16.02 -10.63 -10.31
C LEU A 104 -15.10 -11.39 -11.28
N GLU A 105 -13.82 -11.53 -10.95
CA GLU A 105 -12.84 -12.22 -11.78
C GLU A 105 -13.23 -13.68 -12.05
N ARG A 106 -13.71 -14.41 -11.02
CA ARG A 106 -14.20 -15.79 -11.19
C ARG A 106 -15.35 -15.88 -12.19
N HIS A 107 -16.33 -14.98 -12.11
CA HIS A 107 -17.51 -15.03 -12.98
C HIS A 107 -17.21 -14.52 -14.40
N VAL A 108 -16.28 -13.56 -14.56
CA VAL A 108 -15.73 -13.15 -15.86
C VAL A 108 -14.98 -14.30 -16.52
N ALA A 109 -14.13 -15.02 -15.78
CA ALA A 109 -13.42 -16.19 -16.29
C ALA A 109 -14.38 -17.31 -16.72
N SER A 110 -15.47 -17.55 -15.97
CA SER A 110 -16.51 -18.50 -16.37
C SER A 110 -17.22 -18.09 -17.66
N TYR A 111 -17.48 -16.80 -17.87
CA TYR A 111 -18.05 -16.29 -19.11
C TYR A 111 -17.07 -16.49 -20.28
N ALA A 112 -15.80 -16.10 -20.11
CA ALA A 112 -14.77 -16.24 -21.13
C ALA A 112 -14.61 -17.70 -21.57
N SER A 113 -14.53 -18.63 -20.62
CA SER A 113 -14.45 -20.06 -20.92
C SER A 113 -15.67 -20.59 -21.69
N ALA A 114 -16.88 -20.07 -21.42
CA ALA A 114 -18.07 -20.43 -22.18
C ALA A 114 -18.02 -19.90 -23.63
N MET A 115 -17.47 -18.70 -23.83
CA MET A 115 -17.31 -18.11 -25.16
C MET A 115 -16.17 -18.75 -25.96
N ASP A 116 -15.07 -19.12 -25.32
CA ASP A 116 -13.95 -19.85 -25.94
C ASP A 116 -14.36 -21.25 -26.42
N GLY A 117 -15.39 -21.83 -25.79
CA GLY A 117 -15.97 -23.10 -26.20
C GLY A 117 -16.76 -23.04 -27.51
N VAL A 118 -17.10 -21.84 -28.01
CA VAL A 118 -17.85 -21.66 -29.26
C VAL A 118 -16.91 -21.84 -30.45
N ARG A 119 -17.10 -22.91 -31.21
CA ARG A 119 -16.35 -23.13 -32.45
C ARG A 119 -16.90 -22.27 -33.58
N LEU A 120 -16.02 -21.43 -34.14
CA LEU A 120 -16.33 -20.59 -35.29
C LEU A 120 -16.02 -21.33 -36.61
N PRO A 121 -16.74 -21.03 -37.70
CA PRO A 121 -17.86 -20.10 -37.79
C PRO A 121 -19.15 -20.68 -37.18
N VAL A 122 -19.98 -19.81 -36.61
CA VAL A 122 -21.27 -20.14 -36.01
C VAL A 122 -22.32 -19.14 -36.50
N ASP A 123 -23.58 -19.56 -36.52
CA ASP A 123 -24.70 -18.68 -36.79
C ASP A 123 -24.83 -17.56 -35.72
N GLU A 124 -25.21 -16.36 -36.14
CA GLU A 124 -25.33 -15.19 -35.26
C GLU A 124 -26.38 -15.38 -34.15
N GLU A 125 -27.49 -16.06 -34.45
CA GLU A 125 -28.54 -16.35 -33.47
C GLU A 125 -28.03 -17.32 -32.40
N ALA A 126 -27.30 -18.36 -32.83
CA ALA A 126 -26.66 -19.32 -31.94
C ALA A 126 -25.56 -18.68 -31.07
N LEU A 127 -24.76 -17.77 -31.63
CA LEU A 127 -23.76 -17.00 -30.90
C LEU A 127 -24.42 -16.08 -29.86
N THR A 128 -25.46 -15.35 -30.27
CA THR A 128 -26.21 -14.42 -29.41
C THR A 128 -26.88 -15.15 -28.26
N SER A 129 -27.47 -16.32 -28.53
CA SER A 129 -28.07 -17.18 -27.50
C SER A 129 -27.03 -17.64 -26.47
N THR A 130 -25.86 -18.10 -26.95
CA THR A 130 -24.76 -18.55 -26.08
C THR A 130 -24.21 -17.42 -25.22
N HIS A 131 -23.98 -16.24 -25.82
CA HIS A 131 -23.56 -15.03 -25.11
C HIS A 131 -24.56 -14.66 -24.00
N ARG A 132 -25.86 -14.57 -24.32
CA ARG A 132 -26.89 -14.18 -23.36
C ARG A 132 -26.95 -15.15 -22.18
N LEU A 133 -26.86 -16.45 -22.45
CA LEU A 133 -26.92 -17.48 -21.41
C LEU A 133 -25.68 -17.46 -20.52
N ALA A 134 -24.49 -17.33 -21.11
CA ALA A 134 -23.23 -17.22 -20.38
C ALA A 134 -23.18 -15.93 -19.53
N ALA A 135 -23.60 -14.79 -20.10
CA ALA A 135 -23.62 -13.51 -19.42
C ALA A 135 -24.63 -13.50 -18.27
N ALA A 136 -25.84 -14.01 -18.49
CA ALA A 136 -26.84 -14.14 -17.43
C ALA A 136 -26.34 -15.02 -16.27
N LYS A 137 -25.70 -16.16 -16.60
CA LYS A 137 -25.11 -17.04 -15.59
C LYS A 137 -23.99 -16.36 -14.79
N ALA A 138 -23.10 -15.62 -15.45
CA ALA A 138 -22.00 -14.90 -14.79
C ALA A 138 -22.52 -13.75 -13.91
N VAL A 139 -23.51 -12.98 -14.38
CA VAL A 139 -24.12 -11.88 -13.62
C VAL A 139 -24.87 -12.40 -12.39
N GLU A 140 -25.68 -13.44 -12.53
CA GLU A 140 -26.39 -14.04 -11.41
C GLU A 140 -25.44 -14.71 -10.41
N GLY A 141 -24.38 -15.37 -10.91
CA GLY A 141 -23.31 -15.89 -10.06
C GLY A 141 -22.63 -14.80 -9.25
N PHE A 142 -22.28 -13.69 -9.89
CA PHE A 142 -21.66 -12.54 -9.22
C PHE A 142 -22.59 -11.91 -8.19
N ARG A 143 -23.88 -11.71 -8.51
CA ARG A 143 -24.86 -11.14 -7.57
C ARG A 143 -25.05 -11.97 -6.31
N ARG A 144 -24.93 -13.29 -6.42
CA ARG A 144 -25.03 -14.22 -5.28
C ARG A 144 -23.76 -14.21 -4.44
N ASP A 145 -22.59 -14.13 -5.09
CA ASP A 145 -21.29 -14.29 -4.43
C ASP A 145 -20.71 -12.95 -3.94
N ARG A 146 -21.21 -11.81 -4.43
CA ARG A 146 -20.76 -10.49 -3.98
C ARG A 146 -21.16 -10.23 -2.53
N PHE A 147 -20.31 -9.52 -1.82
CA PHE A 147 -20.53 -9.06 -0.45
C PHE A 147 -20.99 -7.59 -0.46
N GLY A 148 -21.95 -7.23 0.40
CA GLY A 148 -22.63 -5.92 0.44
C GLY A 148 -23.90 -5.90 -0.41
#